data_AF-A0A7S2HAN8-F1
#
_entry.id   AF-A0A7S2HAN8-F1
#
_cell.length_a   1.000
_cell.length_b   1.000
_cell.length_c   1.000
_cell.angle_alpha   90.00
_cell.angle_beta   90.00
_cell.angle_gamma   90.00
#
_symmetry.space_group_name_H-M   'P 1'
#
loop_
_entity.id
_entity.type
_entity.pdbx_description
1 polymer ?
#
loop_
_entity_poly.entity_id
_entity_poly.type
_entity_poly.pdbx_seq_one_letter_code
_entity_poly.pdbx_strand_id
1 'polypeptide(L)'
;PFPAPRGGPAKVVVASQNLLKVETVVDALQQTFQKLPASPALNSLEFLRGAEVIGVSASSSINEQPWGFDETLQGANNRLEAAKNNHPGANAYCSIENGIVEMAGAFF
;
A
#
# COMPACT_ATOMS: atom_id res chain seq x y z
N PRO A 1 10.08 13.86 -7.84
CA PRO A 1 8.69 14.14 -8.28
C PRO A 1 8.41 13.44 -9.62
N PHE A 2 7.78 12.25 -9.58
CA PHE A 2 7.28 11.65 -10.82
C PHE A 2 6.02 12.42 -11.28
N PRO A 3 6.03 13.02 -12.48
CA PRO A 3 4.80 13.37 -13.17
C PRO A 3 4.09 12.09 -13.62
N ALA A 4 2.80 12.17 -13.94
CA ALA A 4 2.10 11.10 -14.67
C ALA A 4 2.97 10.62 -15.87
N PRO A 5 3.06 9.31 -16.13
CA PRO A 5 4.11 8.79 -16.97
C PRO A 5 4.01 9.30 -18.41
N ARG A 6 5.03 10.05 -18.82
CA ARG A 6 5.46 10.03 -20.22
C ARG A 6 6.05 8.64 -20.49
N GLY A 7 5.19 7.66 -20.78
CA GLY A 7 5.53 6.42 -21.51
C GLY A 7 5.78 5.10 -20.74
N GLY A 8 5.72 5.06 -19.40
CA GLY A 8 5.92 3.83 -18.60
C GLY A 8 4.66 3.33 -17.87
N PRO A 9 4.63 2.07 -17.39
CA PRO A 9 3.52 1.57 -16.57
C PRO A 9 3.38 2.42 -15.30
N ALA A 10 2.16 2.50 -14.75
CA ALA A 10 1.94 3.14 -13.46
C ALA A 10 2.73 2.42 -12.36
N LYS A 11 3.11 3.15 -11.31
CA LYS A 11 3.90 2.63 -10.20
C LYS A 11 3.10 2.64 -8.91
N VAL A 12 3.11 1.51 -8.20
CA VAL A 12 2.56 1.36 -6.85
C VAL A 12 3.68 1.03 -5.89
N VAL A 13 3.84 1.85 -4.86
CA VAL A 13 4.85 1.65 -3.82
C VAL A 13 4.19 1.03 -2.59
N VAL A 14 4.68 -0.13 -2.18
CA VAL A 14 4.33 -0.77 -0.91
C VAL A 14 5.38 -0.38 0.12
N ALA A 15 4.93 0.23 1.22
CA ALA A 15 5.79 0.71 2.30
C ALA A 15 6.29 -0.43 3.22
N SER A 16 6.76 -1.53 2.59
CA SER A 16 7.36 -2.68 3.23
C SER A 16 8.25 -3.43 2.24
N GLN A 17 9.32 -4.06 2.74
CA GLN A 17 10.12 -5.05 1.99
C GLN A 17 9.67 -6.50 2.25
N ASN A 18 8.66 -6.71 3.10
CA ASN A 18 8.12 -8.04 3.32
C ASN A 18 7.42 -8.53 2.05
N LEU A 19 7.93 -9.61 1.44
CA LEU A 19 7.44 -10.15 0.18
C LEU A 19 5.95 -10.47 0.21
N LEU A 20 5.44 -11.04 1.31
CA LEU A 20 4.02 -11.37 1.43
C LEU A 20 3.15 -10.12 1.38
N LYS A 21 3.58 -9.01 2.01
CA LYS A 21 2.85 -7.73 1.94
C LYS A 21 2.86 -7.16 0.53
N VAL A 22 3.96 -7.29 -0.21
CA VAL A 22 4.06 -6.84 -1.60
C VAL A 22 3.18 -7.69 -2.52
N GLU A 23 3.27 -9.02 -2.41
CA GLU A 23 2.47 -9.98 -3.18
C GLU A 23 0.97 -9.79 -2.91
N THR A 24 0.58 -9.56 -1.66
CA THR A 24 -0.81 -9.25 -1.30
C THR A 24 -1.35 -8.05 -2.09
N VAL A 25 -0.53 -7.01 -2.29
CA VAL A 25 -0.93 -5.83 -3.07
C VAL A 25 -1.02 -6.15 -4.56
N VAL A 26 -0.08 -6.94 -5.10
CA VAL A 26 -0.12 -7.42 -6.49
C VAL A 26 -1.42 -8.21 -6.73
N ASP A 27 -1.73 -9.18 -5.87
CA ASP A 27 -2.91 -10.02 -5.97
C ASP A 27 -4.20 -9.19 -5.84
N ALA A 28 -4.24 -8.24 -4.91
CA ALA A 28 -5.40 -7.36 -4.73
C ALA A 28 -5.68 -6.53 -5.98
N LEU A 29 -4.64 -5.98 -6.63
CA LEU A 29 -4.79 -5.25 -7.90
C LEU A 29 -5.27 -6.18 -9.01
N GLN A 30 -4.66 -7.36 -9.17
CA GLN A 30 -5.06 -8.34 -10.19
C GLN A 30 -6.52 -8.76 -10.03
N GLN A 31 -6.94 -9.14 -8.83
CA GLN A 31 -8.31 -9.54 -8.55
C GLN A 31 -9.31 -8.40 -8.78
N THR A 32 -8.93 -7.17 -8.43
CA THR A 32 -9.74 -5.98 -8.69
C THR A 32 -9.98 -5.84 -10.19
N PHE A 33 -8.92 -5.94 -11.01
CA PHE A 33 -9.02 -5.77 -12.46
C PHE A 33 -9.65 -6.94 -13.22
N GLN A 34 -9.71 -8.13 -12.63
CA GLN A 34 -10.50 -9.27 -13.14
C GLN A 34 -12.01 -9.07 -12.91
N LYS A 35 -12.39 -8.44 -11.79
CA LYS A 35 -13.80 -8.23 -11.41
C LYS A 35 -14.39 -6.94 -11.98
N LEU A 36 -13.55 -5.96 -12.28
CA LEU A 36 -14.00 -4.70 -12.86
C LEU A 36 -14.56 -4.92 -14.28
N PRO A 37 -15.74 -4.37 -14.59
CA PRO A 37 -16.31 -4.46 -15.93
C PRO A 37 -15.36 -3.79 -16.93
N ALA A 38 -15.18 -4.42 -18.09
CA ALA A 38 -14.23 -4.02 -19.14
C ALA A 38 -14.58 -2.68 -19.84
N SER A 39 -15.42 -1.83 -19.26
CA SER A 39 -15.78 -0.53 -19.82
C SER A 39 -14.76 0.53 -19.37
N PRO A 40 -13.83 0.97 -20.23
CA PRO A 40 -12.82 1.98 -19.90
C PRO A 40 -13.41 3.37 -19.60
N ALA A 41 -14.70 3.60 -19.86
CA ALA A 41 -15.36 4.89 -19.63
C ALA A 41 -15.80 5.13 -18.17
N LEU A 42 -15.77 4.11 -17.29
CA LEU A 42 -16.38 4.19 -15.96
C LEU A 42 -15.44 3.95 -14.78
N ASN A 43 -14.19 3.56 -15.00
CA ASN A 43 -13.31 3.18 -13.92
C ASN A 43 -12.06 4.09 -13.82
N SER A 44 -12.04 4.93 -12.80
CA SER A 44 -10.92 5.83 -12.47
C SER A 44 -9.63 5.10 -12.11
N LEU A 45 -9.64 3.76 -11.98
CA LEU A 45 -8.49 2.94 -11.61
C LEU A 45 -7.82 2.24 -12.79
N GLU A 46 -8.34 2.35 -14.03
CA GLU A 46 -7.75 1.65 -15.19
C GLU A 46 -6.27 1.98 -15.41
N PHE A 47 -5.82 3.18 -15.01
CA PHE A 47 -4.40 3.56 -15.10
C PHE A 47 -3.48 2.67 -14.24
N LEU A 48 -4.01 1.97 -13.24
CA LEU A 48 -3.27 1.02 -12.41
C LEU A 48 -3.26 -0.42 -12.99
N ARG A 49 -3.98 -0.68 -14.10
CA ARG A 49 -3.98 -2.00 -14.72
C ARG A 49 -2.58 -2.32 -15.26
N GLY A 50 -1.98 -3.40 -14.77
CA GLY A 50 -0.60 -3.77 -15.11
C GLY A 50 0.46 -2.84 -14.48
N ALA A 51 0.11 -2.13 -13.40
CA ALA A 51 1.07 -1.33 -12.66
C ALA A 51 2.25 -2.15 -12.14
N GLU A 52 3.43 -1.55 -12.13
CA GLU A 52 4.62 -2.05 -11.47
C GLU A 52 4.47 -1.86 -9.96
N VAL A 53 4.51 -2.95 -9.19
CA VAL A 53 4.43 -2.92 -7.72
C VAL A 53 5.83 -3.15 -7.16
N ILE A 54 6.30 -2.23 -6.31
CA ILE A 54 7.62 -2.33 -5.66
C ILE A 54 7.49 -2.20 -4.14
N GLY A 55 8.23 -3.04 -3.41
CA GLY A 55 8.38 -2.92 -1.96
C GLY A 55 9.55 -2.02 -1.60
N VAL A 56 9.35 -1.08 -0.67
CA VAL A 56 10.40 -0.17 -0.19
C VAL A 56 10.52 -0.23 1.33
N SER A 57 11.71 0.08 1.84
CA SER A 57 11.90 0.25 3.27
C SER A 57 11.29 1.58 3.73
N ALA A 58 10.42 1.53 4.73
CA ALA A 58 9.75 2.68 5.30
C ALA A 58 9.59 2.47 6.81
N SER A 59 10.13 3.39 7.60
CA SER A 59 10.02 3.34 9.07
C SER A 59 8.62 3.76 9.51
N SER A 60 8.06 3.05 10.49
CA SER A 60 6.82 3.45 11.17
C SER A 60 7.07 4.46 12.29
N SER A 61 8.32 4.64 12.74
CA SER A 61 8.70 5.52 13.86
C SER A 61 7.93 5.30 15.16
N ILE A 62 7.32 4.12 15.32
CA ILE A 62 6.62 3.64 16.52
C ILE A 62 7.14 2.24 16.89
N ASN A 63 6.59 1.63 17.93
CA ASN A 63 6.95 0.27 18.31
C ASN A 63 6.71 -0.73 17.17
N GLU A 64 7.57 -1.76 17.09
CA GLU A 64 7.45 -2.81 16.06
C GLU A 64 6.15 -3.63 16.18
N GLN A 65 5.60 -3.69 17.39
CA GLN A 65 4.32 -4.32 17.68
C GLN A 65 3.36 -3.25 18.25
N PRO A 66 2.63 -2.52 17.39
CA PRO A 66 1.66 -1.51 17.81
C PRO A 66 0.55 -2.11 18.68
N TRP A 67 0.11 -1.38 19.69
CA TRP A 67 -1.00 -1.76 20.58
C TRP A 67 -2.23 -0.89 20.34
N GLY A 68 -3.36 -1.55 20.12
CA GLY A 68 -4.62 -0.90 19.80
C GLY A 68 -4.70 -0.45 18.34
N PHE A 69 -5.93 -0.10 17.94
CA PHE A 69 -6.21 0.34 16.57
C PHE A 69 -5.50 1.66 16.23
N ASP A 70 -5.43 2.60 17.18
CA ASP A 70 -4.88 3.93 16.95
C ASP A 70 -3.37 3.90 16.65
N GLU A 71 -2.59 3.17 17.45
CA GLU A 71 -1.14 3.04 17.22
C GLU A 71 -0.87 2.26 15.91
N THR A 72 -1.67 1.23 15.62
CA THR A 72 -1.56 0.46 14.37
C THR A 72 -1.81 1.34 13.14
N LEU A 73 -2.86 2.16 13.17
CA LEU A 73 -3.18 3.11 12.11
C LEU A 73 -2.11 4.20 11.97
N GLN A 74 -1.59 4.70 13.10
CA GLN A 74 -0.48 5.64 13.11
C GLN A 74 0.77 5.05 12.45
N GLY A 75 1.12 3.79 12.76
CA GLY A 75 2.23 3.08 12.13
C GLY A 75 2.08 2.98 10.62
N ALA A 76 0.90 2.61 10.14
CA ALA A 76 0.58 2.55 8.71
C ALA A 76 0.78 3.93 8.04
N ASN A 77 0.22 5.00 8.63
CA ASN A 77 0.36 6.36 8.11
C ASN A 77 1.81 6.84 8.09
N ASN A 78 2.57 6.59 9.15
CA ASN A 78 3.99 6.97 9.21
C ASN A 78 4.80 6.28 8.12
N ARG A 79 4.53 4.99 7.85
CA ARG A 79 5.16 4.26 6.74
C ARG A 79 4.79 4.86 5.38
N LEU A 80 3.53 5.25 5.17
CA LEU A 80 3.12 5.92 3.93
C LEU A 80 3.87 7.24 3.74
N GLU A 81 3.98 8.07 4.77
CA GLU A 81 4.69 9.33 4.69
C GLU A 81 6.20 9.13 4.45
N ALA A 82 6.83 8.17 5.14
CA ALA A 82 8.22 7.82 4.88
C ALA A 82 8.43 7.32 3.44
N ALA A 83 7.53 6.46 2.93
CA ALA A 83 7.61 5.97 1.55
C ALA A 83 7.42 7.10 0.52
N LYS A 84 6.47 8.02 0.74
CA LYS A 84 6.27 9.20 -0.11
C LYS A 84 7.49 10.11 -0.12
N ASN A 85 8.11 10.34 1.03
CA ASN A 85 9.29 11.20 1.16
C ASN A 85 10.53 10.57 0.48
N ASN A 86 10.76 9.28 0.68
CA ASN A 86 11.93 8.59 0.14
C ASN A 86 11.78 8.20 -1.34
N HIS A 87 10.55 7.92 -1.78
CA HIS A 87 10.24 7.48 -3.14
C HIS A 87 9.10 8.32 -3.75
N PRO A 88 9.29 9.64 -3.96
CA PRO A 88 8.22 10.57 -4.31
C PRO A 88 7.72 10.45 -5.75
N GLY A 89 6.40 10.32 -5.92
CA GLY A 89 5.65 10.41 -7.18
C GLY A 89 5.10 9.07 -7.71
N ALA A 90 5.11 7.99 -6.91
CA ALA A 90 4.33 6.82 -7.30
C ALA A 90 2.87 7.21 -7.54
N ASN A 91 2.18 6.49 -8.42
CA ASN A 91 0.78 6.75 -8.72
C ASN A 91 -0.13 6.34 -7.55
N ALA A 92 0.31 5.36 -6.76
CA ALA A 92 -0.31 4.99 -5.50
C ALA A 92 0.73 4.52 -4.48
N TYR A 93 0.37 4.63 -3.20
CA TYR A 93 1.14 4.12 -2.07
C TYR A 93 0.25 3.22 -1.22
N CYS A 94 0.81 2.13 -0.71
CA CYS A 94 0.10 1.18 0.14
C CYS A 94 0.96 0.83 1.36
N SER A 95 0.34 0.75 2.53
CA SER A 95 0.94 0.22 3.75
C SER A 95 0.01 -0.83 4.34
N ILE A 96 0.59 -1.94 4.81
CA ILE A 96 -0.13 -2.99 5.53
C ILE A 96 0.56 -3.10 6.89
N GLU A 97 -0.12 -2.69 7.96
CA GLU A 97 0.40 -2.75 9.33
C GLU A 97 -0.39 -3.75 10.15
N ASN A 98 0.33 -4.53 10.94
CA ASN A 98 -0.20 -5.47 11.90
C ASN A 98 -0.01 -4.88 13.30
N GLY A 99 -0.98 -5.06 14.19
CA GLY A 99 -0.91 -4.64 15.58
C GLY A 99 -1.74 -5.58 16.46
N ILE A 100 -1.61 -5.44 17.77
CA ILE A 100 -2.38 -6.25 18.74
C ILE A 100 -3.52 -5.41 19.29
N VAL A 101 -4.72 -5.98 19.38
CA VAL A 101 -5.86 -5.35 20.03
C VAL A 101 -6.39 -6.22 21.15
N GLU A 102 -6.72 -5.60 22.29
CA GLU A 102 -7.42 -6.28 23.37
C GLU A 102 -8.93 -6.11 23.20
N MET A 103 -9.67 -7.22 23.17
CA MET A 103 -11.12 -7.26 23.11
C MET A 103 -11.65 -8.26 24.12
N ALA A 104 -12.41 -7.77 25.11
CA ALA A 104 -13.02 -8.59 26.17
C ALA A 104 -12.01 -9.50 26.92
N GLY A 105 -10.79 -9.00 27.17
CA GLY A 105 -9.73 -9.74 27.85
C GLY A 105 -8.97 -10.76 26.99
N ALA A 106 -9.23 -10.79 25.68
CA ALA A 106 -8.47 -11.58 24.70
C ALA A 106 -7.66 -10.66 23.77
N PHE A 107 -6.53 -11.16 23.27
CA PHE A 107 -5.63 -10.43 22.36
C PHE A 107 -5.72 -11.00 20.94
N PHE A 108 -5.86 -10.11 19.96
CA PHE A 108 -5.95 -10.43 18.52
C PHE A 108 -4.90 -9.66 17.74
#